data_AF-A0A136LSH8-F1
#
_entry.id   AF-A0A136LSH8-F1
#
_cell.length_a   1.000
_cell.length_b   1.000
_cell.length_c   1.000
_cell.angle_alpha   90.00
_cell.angle_beta   90.00
_cell.angle_gamma   90.00
#
_symmetry.space_group_name_H-M   'P 1'
#
loop_
_entity.id
_entity.type
_entity.pdbx_description
1 polymer ?
#
loop_
_entity_poly.entity_id
_entity_poly.type
_entity_poly.pdbx_seq_one_letter_code
_entity_poly.pdbx_strand_id
1 'polypeptide(L)'
;MTAPEAAAVCQGFRSNTNWEIVSDCTVMDEVWRRAAAKDFAIRRIVDLRLGLSLVRCGVSEFATTNTKDFQQIGFSRVWNPLD
;
A
#
# COMPACT_ATOMS: atom_id res chain seq x y z
N MET A 1 16.06 18.63 -5.46
CA MET A 1 16.13 17.17 -5.56
C MET A 1 16.10 16.78 -7.02
N THR A 2 17.19 16.25 -7.54
CA THR A 2 17.31 15.68 -8.89
C THR A 2 16.79 14.23 -8.91
N ALA A 3 16.58 13.65 -10.10
CA ALA A 3 16.13 12.25 -10.20
C ALA A 3 17.11 11.24 -9.55
N PRO A 4 18.44 11.36 -9.72
CA PRO A 4 19.39 10.49 -9.01
C PRO A 4 19.35 10.66 -7.49
N GLU A 5 19.20 11.90 -7.00
CA GLU A 5 19.08 12.18 -5.56
C GLU A 5 17.83 11.51 -4.97
N ALA A 6 16.69 11.63 -5.65
CA ALA A 6 15.45 10.97 -5.23
C ALA A 6 15.59 9.44 -5.20
N ALA A 7 16.22 8.86 -6.22
CA ALA A 7 16.47 7.42 -6.28
C ALA A 7 17.36 6.95 -5.12
N ALA A 8 18.41 7.71 -4.78
CA ALA A 8 19.29 7.39 -3.65
C ALA A 8 18.53 7.36 -2.31
N VAL A 9 17.60 8.29 -2.09
CA VAL A 9 16.74 8.29 -0.90
C VAL A 9 15.89 7.02 -0.83
N CYS A 10 15.23 6.64 -1.94
CA CYS A 10 14.45 5.41 -1.99
C CYS A 10 15.29 4.15 -1.73
N GLN A 11 16.51 4.09 -2.28
CA GLN A 11 17.43 2.96 -2.03
C GLN A 11 17.89 2.93 -0.58
N GLY A 12 18.20 4.08 0.03
CA GLY A 12 18.54 4.18 1.44
C GLY A 12 17.42 3.66 2.35
N PHE A 13 16.16 3.93 1.99
CA PHE A 13 15.05 3.30 2.69
C PHE A 13 15.05 1.78 2.50
N ARG A 14 15.19 1.29 1.27
CA ARG A 14 15.15 -0.16 0.99
C ARG A 14 16.28 -0.97 1.66
N SER A 15 17.41 -0.35 1.97
CA SER A 15 18.54 -1.02 2.64
C SER A 15 18.44 -1.06 4.18
N ASN A 16 17.44 -0.43 4.79
CA ASN A 16 17.31 -0.38 6.24
C ASN A 16 16.83 -1.73 6.79
N THR A 17 17.58 -2.26 7.76
CA THR A 17 17.38 -3.59 8.36
C THR A 17 16.26 -3.67 9.37
N ASN A 18 15.70 -2.52 9.80
CA ASN A 18 14.66 -2.45 10.81
C ASN A 18 13.24 -2.62 10.25
N TRP A 19 13.08 -2.66 8.92
CA TRP A 19 11.79 -2.94 8.30
C TRP A 19 11.91 -4.02 7.22
N GLU A 20 10.78 -4.66 6.95
CA GLU A 20 10.68 -5.72 5.96
C GLU A 20 10.14 -5.17 4.64
N ILE A 21 10.76 -5.56 3.53
CA ILE A 21 10.21 -5.31 2.20
C ILE A 21 9.30 -6.47 1.84
N VAL A 22 8.01 -6.23 1.88
CA VAL A 22 7.00 -7.22 1.51
C VAL A 22 6.67 -7.16 0.02
N SER A 23 6.42 -8.32 -0.59
CA SER A 23 5.85 -8.40 -1.93
C SER A 23 4.91 -9.62 -2.01
N ASP A 24 3.65 -9.39 -2.37
CA ASP A 24 2.69 -10.46 -2.66
C ASP A 24 2.06 -10.22 -4.04
N CYS A 25 2.28 -11.18 -4.95
CA CYS A 25 1.75 -11.14 -6.31
C CYS A 25 0.41 -11.88 -6.46
N THR A 26 -0.07 -12.55 -5.41
CA THR A 26 -1.28 -13.41 -5.45
C THR A 26 -2.59 -12.65 -5.24
N VAL A 27 -2.52 -11.33 -5.01
CA VAL A 27 -3.70 -10.47 -4.75
C VAL A 27 -4.47 -10.06 -6.00
N MET A 28 -3.93 -10.32 -7.20
CA MET A 28 -4.45 -9.71 -8.43
C MET A 28 -5.86 -10.15 -8.80
N ASP A 29 -6.26 -11.39 -8.50
CA ASP A 29 -7.63 -11.86 -8.74
C ASP A 29 -8.65 -11.03 -7.96
N GLU A 30 -8.35 -10.74 -6.69
CA GLU A 30 -9.19 -9.92 -5.82
C GLU A 30 -9.18 -8.45 -6.25
N VAL A 31 -8.02 -7.94 -6.70
CA VAL A 31 -7.91 -6.60 -7.27
C VAL A 31 -8.84 -6.46 -8.47
N TRP A 32 -8.80 -7.39 -9.43
CA TRP A 32 -9.64 -7.33 -10.62
C TRP A 32 -11.13 -7.50 -10.30
N ARG A 33 -11.46 -8.39 -9.36
CA ARG A 33 -12.84 -8.56 -8.89
C ARG A 33 -13.42 -7.27 -8.32
N ARG A 34 -12.66 -6.52 -7.51
CA ARG A 34 -13.12 -5.24 -6.94
C ARG A 34 -13.07 -4.09 -7.95
N ALA A 35 -12.07 -4.06 -8.81
CA ALA A 35 -11.92 -3.03 -9.83
C ALA A 35 -13.02 -3.08 -10.91
N ALA A 36 -13.67 -4.23 -11.10
CA ALA A 36 -14.80 -4.38 -12.01
C ALA A 36 -16.10 -3.69 -11.53
N ALA A 37 -16.13 -3.16 -10.31
CA ALA A 37 -17.30 -2.43 -9.82
C ALA A 37 -17.55 -1.14 -10.64
N LYS A 38 -18.83 -0.85 -10.92
CA LYS A 38 -19.26 0.25 -11.81
C LYS A 38 -18.64 1.61 -11.46
N ASP A 39 -18.47 1.89 -10.17
CA ASP A 39 -18.01 3.18 -9.67
C ASP A 39 -16.56 3.12 -9.14
N PHE A 40 -15.78 2.11 -9.55
CA PHE A 40 -14.39 1.98 -9.13
C PHE A 40 -13.48 2.94 -9.90
N ALA A 41 -12.76 3.80 -9.18
CA ALA A 41 -11.79 4.70 -9.79
C ALA A 41 -10.47 3.99 -10.13
N ILE A 42 -10.05 4.01 -11.41
CA ILE A 42 -8.83 3.33 -11.91
C ILE A 42 -7.58 3.65 -11.08
N ARG A 43 -7.42 4.91 -10.67
CA ARG A 43 -6.32 5.37 -9.81
C ARG A 43 -6.20 4.60 -8.48
N ARG A 44 -7.29 4.02 -7.98
CA ARG A 44 -7.32 3.23 -6.73
C ARG A 44 -6.83 1.79 -6.90
N ILE A 45 -6.57 1.31 -8.12
CA ILE A 45 -6.05 -0.05 -8.34
C ILE A 45 -4.71 -0.24 -7.64
N VAL A 46 -3.83 0.77 -7.68
CA VAL A 46 -2.50 0.72 -7.06
C VAL A 46 -2.63 0.63 -5.53
N ASP A 47 -3.45 1.49 -4.94
CA ASP A 47 -3.70 1.50 -3.49
C ASP A 47 -4.38 0.21 -3.01
N LEU A 48 -5.34 -0.30 -3.79
CA LEU A 48 -6.00 -1.55 -3.49
C LEU A 48 -5.01 -2.72 -3.50
N ARG A 49 -4.15 -2.80 -4.52
CA ARG A 49 -3.10 -3.82 -4.59
C ARG A 49 -2.16 -3.71 -3.40
N LEU A 50 -1.68 -2.50 -3.09
CA LEU A 50 -0.80 -2.26 -1.95
C LEU A 50 -1.43 -2.74 -0.64
N GLY A 51 -2.66 -2.32 -0.37
CA GLY A 51 -3.34 -2.66 0.88
C GLY A 51 -3.60 -4.16 1.01
N LEU A 52 -4.06 -4.82 -0.06
CA LEU A 52 -4.28 -6.28 -0.05
C LEU A 52 -2.98 -7.05 0.17
N SER A 53 -1.87 -6.62 -0.45
CA SER A 53 -0.56 -7.24 -0.23
C SER A 53 -0.11 -7.09 1.23
N LEU A 54 -0.26 -5.90 1.83
CA LEU A 54 0.11 -5.66 3.22
C LEU A 54 -0.68 -6.57 4.19
N VAL A 55 -2.00 -6.63 4.04
CA VAL A 55 -2.86 -7.49 4.88
C VAL A 55 -2.48 -8.97 4.73
N ARG A 56 -2.23 -9.45 3.51
CA ARG A 56 -1.80 -10.85 3.29
C ARG A 56 -0.42 -11.16 3.87
N CYS A 57 0.48 -10.20 3.89
CA CYS A 57 1.78 -10.31 4.55
C CYS A 57 1.70 -10.17 6.09
N GLY A 58 0.49 -10.09 6.67
CA GLY A 58 0.27 -10.07 8.11
C GLY A 58 0.26 -8.68 8.75
N VAL A 59 0.27 -7.61 7.96
CA VAL A 59 0.14 -6.24 8.49
C VAL A 59 -1.27 -6.01 8.99
N SER A 60 -1.42 -5.77 10.30
CA SER A 60 -2.71 -5.48 10.95
C SER A 60 -3.02 -3.98 10.99
N GLU A 61 -2.01 -3.15 11.23
CA GLU A 61 -2.11 -1.72 11.47
C GLU A 61 -1.34 -0.95 10.39
N PHE A 62 -1.98 0.06 9.77
CA PHE A 62 -1.38 0.81 8.65
C PHE A 62 -1.41 2.33 8.85
N ALA A 63 -0.23 2.94 8.89
CA ALA A 63 -0.05 4.39 8.95
C ALA A 63 0.03 4.99 7.54
N THR A 64 -0.90 5.88 7.19
CA THR A 64 -0.94 6.55 5.88
C THR A 64 -1.72 7.87 5.95
N THR A 65 -1.28 8.87 5.19
CA THR A 65 -2.05 10.12 5.02
C THR A 65 -3.33 9.91 4.20
N ASN A 66 -3.39 8.86 3.37
CA ASN A 66 -4.57 8.49 2.61
C ASN A 66 -5.43 7.46 3.35
N THR A 67 -5.98 7.82 4.52
CA THR A 67 -6.72 6.85 5.35
C THR A 67 -7.98 6.31 4.67
N LYS A 68 -8.70 7.17 3.92
CA LYS A 68 -10.01 6.86 3.33
C LYS A 68 -9.98 5.67 2.38
N ASP A 69 -8.92 5.53 1.58
CA ASP A 69 -8.82 4.47 0.58
C ASP A 69 -8.50 3.10 1.19
N PHE A 70 -7.94 3.05 2.40
CA PHE A 70 -7.46 1.83 3.04
C PHE A 70 -8.37 1.29 4.15
N GLN A 71 -9.32 2.09 4.65
CA GLN A 71 -10.25 1.71 5.74
C GLN A 71 -11.04 0.42 5.48
N GLN A 72 -11.32 0.09 4.21
CA GLN A 72 -12.15 -1.07 3.83
C GLN A 72 -11.35 -2.27 3.29
N ILE A 73 -10.03 -2.28 3.46
CA ILE A 73 -9.17 -3.33 2.89
C ILE A 73 -9.05 -4.55 3.80
N GLY A 74 -9.01 -4.35 5.12
CA GLY A 74 -8.88 -5.45 6.10
C GLY A 74 -7.95 -5.19 7.28
N PHE A 75 -7.40 -3.97 7.41
CA PHE A 75 -6.62 -3.56 8.58
C PHE A 75 -7.50 -3.44 9.84
N SER A 76 -6.94 -3.76 11.01
CA SER A 76 -7.57 -3.48 12.30
C SER A 76 -7.55 -1.98 12.62
N ARG A 77 -6.55 -1.25 12.11
CA ARG A 77 -6.41 0.19 12.28
C ARG A 77 -5.75 0.84 11.07
N VAL A 78 -6.29 1.98 10.65
CA VAL A 78 -5.68 2.88 9.66
C VAL A 78 -5.70 4.30 10.22
N TRP A 79 -4.55 4.97 10.25
CA TRP A 79 -4.44 6.34 10.78
C TRP A 79 -3.46 7.19 9.98
N ASN A 80 -3.66 8.50 10.02
CA ASN A 80 -2.69 9.46 9.52
C ASN A 80 -1.65 9.72 10.61
N PRO A 81 -0.35 9.42 10.40
CA PRO A 81 0.67 9.68 11.41
C PRO A 81 1.02 11.18 11.57
N LEU A 82 0.42 12.06 10.75
CA LEU A 82 0.65 13.51 10.77
C LEU A 82 -0.51 14.29 11.39
N ASP A 83 -1.61 13.62 11.75
CA ASP A 83 -2.69 14.21 12.55
C ASP A 83 -2.29 14.22 14.03
#